data_AF-A0A961Y308-F1
#
_entry.id   AF-A0A961Y308-F1
#
_cell.length_a   1.000
_cell.length_b   1.000
_cell.length_c   1.000
_cell.angle_alpha   90.00
_cell.angle_beta   90.00
_cell.angle_gamma   90.00
#
_symmetry.space_group_name_H-M   'P 1'
#
loop_
_entity.id
_entity.type
_entity.pdbx_description
1 polymer ?
#
loop_
_entity_poly.entity_id
_entity_poly.type
_entity_poly.pdbx_seq_one_letter_code
_entity_poly.pdbx_strand_id
1 'polypeptide(L)' 'MEVIAANHIGMRVLGLSAVANGATGGPDQQVDTVETVAAGAAISGRKIEAMLRELFPTFRSHKS' A
#
# COMPACT_ATOMS: atom_id res chain seq x y z
N MET A 1 8.60 -7.27 -7.41
CA MET A 1 9.09 -7.35 -8.81
C MET A 1 8.20 -6.57 -9.77
N GLU A 2 6.94 -6.34 -9.40
CA GLU A 2 5.91 -5.69 -10.22
C GLU A 2 6.31 -4.27 -10.64
N VAL A 3 6.82 -3.46 -9.71
CA VAL A 3 7.21 -2.06 -9.99
C VAL A 3 8.33 -1.99 -11.03
N ILE A 4 9.32 -2.89 -10.94
CA ILE A 4 10.43 -2.96 -11.89
C ILE A 4 9.92 -3.35 -13.28
N ALA A 5 9.09 -4.40 -13.37
CA ALA A 5 8.53 -4.87 -14.63
C ALA A 5 7.63 -3.82 -15.30
N ALA A 6 6.75 -3.16 -14.54
CA ALA A 6 5.87 -2.12 -15.06
C ALA A 6 6.65 -0.87 -15.51
N ASN A 7 7.67 -0.47 -14.75
CA ASN A 7 8.54 0.63 -15.17
C ASN A 7 9.37 0.28 -16.41
N HIS A 8 9.82 -0.97 -16.55
CA HIS A 8 10.58 -1.42 -17.72
C HIS A 8 9.81 -1.30 -19.03
N ILE A 9 8.48 -1.44 -19.00
CA ILE A 9 7.61 -1.25 -20.17
C ILE A 9 7.03 0.18 -20.27
N GLY A 10 7.58 1.13 -19.52
CA GLY A 10 7.21 2.55 -19.59
C GLY A 10 5.90 2.93 -18.89
N MET A 11 5.36 2.09 -18.01
CA MET A 11 4.17 2.46 -17.23
C MET A 11 4.52 3.43 -16.12
N ARG A 12 3.64 4.42 -15.89
CA ARG A 12 3.66 5.21 -14.65
C ARG A 12 3.05 4.37 -13.53
N VAL A 13 3.79 4.19 -12.45
CA VAL A 13 3.40 3.33 -11.33
C VAL A 13 3.40 4.09 -10.01
N LEU A 14 2.46 3.73 -9.14
CA LEU A 14 2.37 4.18 -7.75
C LEU A 14 2.37 2.94 -6.84
N GLY A 15 3.35 2.84 -5.95
CA GLY A 15 3.38 1.83 -4.89
C GLY A 15 2.82 2.40 -3.59
N LEU A 16 1.95 1.66 -2.90
CA LEU A 16 1.41 2.01 -1.59
C LEU A 16 1.77 0.93 -0.58
N SER A 17 2.26 1.34 0.59
CA SER A 17 2.55 0.42 1.69
C SER A 17 1.56 0.67 2.83
N ALA A 18 0.77 -0.34 3.16
CA ALA A 18 -0.03 -0.36 4.37
C ALA A 18 0.86 -0.80 5.54
N VAL A 19 1.15 0.11 6.48
CA VAL A 19 1.79 -0.27 7.74
C VAL A 19 0.77 -1.08 8.54
N ALA A 20 1.01 -2.38 8.67
CA ALA A 20 0.09 -3.33 9.30
C ALA A 20 0.61 -3.87 10.65
N ASN A 21 1.83 -3.51 11.03
CA ASN A 21 2.48 -3.86 12.29
C ASN A 21 3.37 -2.70 12.80
N GLY A 22 3.80 -2.79 14.05
CA GLY A 22 4.65 -1.78 14.67
C GLY A 22 6.12 -1.84 14.25
N ALA A 23 6.63 -3.05 13.92
CA ALA A 23 8.00 -3.31 13.49
C ALA A 23 9.09 -2.47 14.22
N THR A 24 8.92 -2.26 15.52
CA THR A 24 9.74 -1.35 16.34
C THR A 24 11.19 -1.83 16.54
N GLY A 25 11.47 -3.10 16.27
CA GLY A 25 12.75 -3.78 16.43
C GLY A 25 13.22 -3.90 17.90
N GLY A 26 12.37 -3.54 18.86
CA GLY A 26 12.73 -3.49 20.27
C GLY A 26 12.80 -4.87 20.93
N PRO A 27 13.52 -5.01 22.06
CA PRO A 27 13.65 -6.28 22.78
C PRO A 27 12.31 -6.81 23.30
N ASP A 28 11.35 -5.92 23.55
CA ASP A 28 9.99 -6.25 23.99
C ASP A 28 8.99 -6.38 22.83
N GLN A 29 9.43 -6.26 21.57
CA GLN A 29 8.53 -6.42 20.44
C GLN A 29 8.03 -7.86 20.37
N GLN A 30 6.72 -8.03 20.45
CA GLN A 30 6.10 -9.33 20.19
C GLN A 30 6.22 -9.71 18.71
N VAL A 31 6.41 -11.01 18.45
CA VAL A 31 6.39 -11.56 17.09
C VAL A 31 5.02 -11.27 16.47
N ASP A 32 5.03 -10.71 15.26
CA ASP A 32 3.79 -10.47 14.53
C ASP A 32 3.10 -11.79 14.20
N THR A 33 1.78 -11.84 14.35
CA THR A 33 0.96 -12.96 13.90
C THR A 33 0.23 -12.58 12.62
N VAL A 34 -0.22 -13.59 11.87
CA VAL A 34 -1.01 -13.34 10.66
C VAL A 34 -2.30 -12.58 10.99
N GLU A 35 -2.92 -12.89 12.14
CA GLU A 35 -4.15 -12.28 12.60
C GLU A 35 -3.96 -10.79 12.94
N THR A 36 -2.86 -10.44 13.63
CA THR A 36 -2.59 -9.03 13.97
C THR A 36 -2.28 -8.20 12.73
N VAL A 37 -1.51 -8.76 11.79
CA VAL A 37 -1.22 -8.12 10.50
C VAL A 37 -2.51 -7.98 9.67
N ALA A 38 -3.36 -9.00 9.61
CA ALA A 38 -4.62 -8.94 8.87
C ALA A 38 -5.58 -7.89 9.45
N ALA A 39 -5.66 -7.77 10.78
CA ALA A 39 -6.45 -6.74 11.46
C ALA A 39 -5.94 -5.32 11.11
N GLY A 40 -4.61 -5.11 11.14
CA GLY A 40 -4.00 -3.85 10.71
C GLY A 40 -4.25 -3.54 9.23
N ALA A 41 -4.11 -4.55 8.36
CA ALA A 41 -4.37 -4.43 6.94
C ALA A 41 -5.84 -4.08 6.63
N ALA A 42 -6.80 -4.62 7.38
CA ALA A 42 -8.22 -4.30 7.20
C ALA A 42 -8.52 -2.81 7.50
N ILE A 43 -7.83 -2.22 8.48
CA ILE A 43 -7.98 -0.79 8.82
C ILE A 43 -7.32 0.07 7.74
N SER A 44 -6.07 -0.22 7.40
CA SER A 44 -5.30 0.53 6.41
C SER A 44 -5.90 0.42 5.01
N GLY A 45 -6.45 -0.74 4.65
CA GLY A 45 -7.12 -0.98 3.38
C GLY A 45 -8.33 -0.06 3.16
N ARG A 46 -9.16 0.17 4.17
CA ARG A 46 -10.28 1.13 4.08
C ARG A 46 -9.81 2.57 3.82
N LYS A 47 -8.69 2.96 4.42
CA LYS A 47 -8.11 4.31 4.21
C LYS A 47 -7.53 4.44 2.80
N ILE A 48 -6.81 3.43 2.35
CA ILE A 48 -6.28 3.37 0.97
C ILE A 48 -7.44 3.44 -0.03
N GLU A 49 -8.50 2.66 0.19
CA GLU A 49 -9.68 2.69 -0.67
C GLU A 49 -10.30 4.09 -0.74
N ALA A 50 -10.52 4.74 0.40
CA ALA A 50 -11.08 6.10 0.45
C ALA A 50 -10.20 7.09 -0.32
N MET A 51 -8.88 7.07 -0.09
CA MET A 51 -7.93 7.92 -0.82
C MET A 51 -7.98 7.67 -2.32
N LEU A 52 -8.00 6.42 -2.76
CA LEU A 52 -8.03 6.09 -4.19
C LEU A 52 -9.36 6.51 -4.85
N ARG A 53 -10.49 6.40 -4.13
CA ARG A 53 -11.80 6.89 -4.60
C ARG A 53 -11.80 8.39 -4.85
N GLU A 54 -11.08 9.16 -4.04
CA GLU A 54 -10.93 10.61 -4.21
C GLU A 54 -9.90 10.97 -5.28
N LEU A 55 -8.76 10.27 -5.32
CA LEU A 55 -7.63 10.59 -6.20
C LEU A 55 -7.87 10.18 -7.66
N PHE A 56 -8.43 9.00 -7.92
CA PHE A 56 -8.59 8.49 -9.29
C PHE A 56 -9.41 9.39 -10.22
N PRO A 57 -10.54 9.98 -9.79
CA PRO A 57 -11.25 10.95 -10.61
C PRO A 57 -10.44 12.20 -10.99
N THR A 58 -9.43 12.57 -10.20
CA THR A 58 -8.57 13.74 -10.47
C THR A 58 -7.49 13.46 -11.52
N PHE A 59 -7.21 12.18 -11.81
CA PHE A 59 -6.19 11.81 -12.76
C PHE A 59 -6.65 12.17 -14.18
N ARG A 60 -6.00 13.20 -14.76
CA ARG A 60 -6.16 13.49 -16.18
C ARG A 60 -5.65 12.32 -17.00
N SER A 61 -6.54 11.72 -17.81
CA SER A 61 -6.13 10.86 -18.91
C SER A 61 -5.18 11.65 -19.81
N HIS A 62 -3.89 11.31 -19.77
CA HIS A 62 -2.96 11.76 -20.78
C HIS A 62 -3.32 10.98 -22.04
N LYS A 63 -4.06 11.61 -22.96
CA LYS A 63 -4.10 11.14 -24.35
C LYS A 63 -2.68 11.35 -24.89
N SER A 64 -1.97 10.24 -25.10
CA SER A 64 -0.82 10.21 -26.00
C SER A 64 -1.27 10.45 -27.43
#